data_AF-A0A957RJG7-F1
#
_entry.id   AF-A0A957RJG7-F1
#
_cell.length_a   1.000
_cell.length_b   1.000
_cell.length_c   1.000
_cell.angle_alpha   90.00
_cell.angle_beta   90.00
_cell.angle_gamma   90.00
#
_symmetry.space_group_name_H-M   'P 1'
#
loop_
_entity.id
_entity.type
_entity.pdbx_description
1 polymer ?
#
loop_
_entity_poly.entity_id
_entity_poly.type
_entity_poly.pdbx_seq_one_letter_code
_entity_poly.pdbx_strand_id
1 'polypeptide(L)'
;IYFNTPSAFVPGMNDHNQLEALRRMDIILVAGRDDPNIENNRALSRALWDKGVPHAFREWDGWSHDWPYWMKMVRQYIGGHD
;
A
#
# COMPACT_ATOMS: atom_id res chain seq x y z
N ILE A 1 -13.33 -11.14 -8.20
CA ILE A 1 -12.50 -11.59 -7.04
C ILE A 1 -12.45 -10.44 -6.03
N TYR A 2 -13.26 -10.49 -4.96
CA TYR A 2 -13.40 -9.37 -4.00
C TYR A 2 -12.33 -9.42 -2.90
N PHE A 3 -12.25 -10.53 -2.15
CA PHE A 3 -11.33 -10.69 -1.02
C PHE A 3 -9.83 -10.75 -1.38
N ASN A 4 -9.47 -10.77 -2.67
CA ASN A 4 -8.07 -10.72 -3.09
C ASN A 4 -7.69 -9.37 -3.71
N THR A 5 -8.57 -8.37 -3.63
CA THR A 5 -8.33 -7.01 -4.11
C THR A 5 -8.42 -6.05 -2.93
N PRO A 6 -7.30 -5.73 -2.24
CA PRO A 6 -7.31 -4.91 -1.02
C PRO A 6 -8.06 -3.60 -1.15
N SER A 7 -7.88 -2.88 -2.26
CA SER A 7 -8.59 -1.62 -2.53
C SER A 7 -10.11 -1.77 -2.60
N ALA A 8 -10.63 -2.97 -2.89
CA ALA A 8 -12.06 -3.26 -2.92
C ALA A 8 -12.61 -3.67 -1.56
N PHE A 9 -11.88 -4.49 -0.78
CA PHE A 9 -12.42 -5.05 0.47
C PHE A 9 -12.06 -4.28 1.74
N VAL A 10 -10.91 -3.58 1.78
CA VAL A 10 -10.50 -2.77 2.94
C VAL A 10 -11.55 -1.70 3.31
N PRO A 11 -12.20 -0.98 2.36
CA PRO A 11 -13.27 -0.04 2.70
C PRO A 11 -14.42 -0.68 3.47
N GLY A 12 -14.78 -1.93 3.14
CA GLY A 12 -15.84 -2.70 3.79
C GLY A 12 -15.41 -3.44 5.06
N MET A 13 -14.13 -3.40 5.43
CA MET A 13 -13.62 -4.10 6.61
C MET A 13 -14.04 -3.39 7.90
N ASN A 14 -14.75 -4.11 8.77
CA ASN A 14 -15.21 -3.60 10.07
C ASN A 14 -14.89 -4.55 11.23
N ASP A 15 -14.33 -5.73 10.95
CA ASP A 15 -13.93 -6.65 12.00
C ASP A 15 -12.78 -6.05 12.81
N HIS A 16 -12.99 -5.94 14.12
CA HIS A 16 -12.05 -5.27 15.02
C HIS A 16 -10.71 -5.99 15.07
N ASN A 17 -10.70 -7.32 15.13
CA ASN A 17 -9.48 -8.11 15.25
C ASN A 17 -8.62 -8.02 13.99
N GLN A 18 -9.25 -8.03 12.81
CA GLN A 18 -8.56 -7.83 11.53
C GLN A 18 -7.94 -6.44 11.43
N LEU A 19 -8.68 -5.39 11.79
CA LEU A 19 -8.16 -4.02 11.78
C LEU A 19 -7.01 -3.84 12.76
N GLU A 20 -7.12 -4.43 13.95
CA GLU A 20 -6.05 -4.42 14.95
C GLU A 20 -4.80 -5.18 14.48
N ALA A 21 -4.95 -6.27 13.73
CA ALA A 21 -3.82 -6.96 13.12
C ALA A 21 -3.10 -6.06 12.10
N LEU A 22 -3.86 -5.38 11.24
CA LEU A 22 -3.29 -4.43 10.27
C LEU A 22 -2.56 -3.26 10.96
N ARG A 23 -3.13 -2.71 12.03
CA ARG A 23 -2.52 -1.60 12.79
C ARG A 23 -1.19 -1.96 13.47
N ARG A 24 -0.92 -3.25 13.68
CA ARG A 24 0.35 -3.73 14.25
C ARG A 24 1.44 -3.96 13.20
N MET A 25 1.12 -3.87 11.92
CA MET A 25 2.08 -4.06 10.84
C MET A 25 2.82 -2.75 10.52
N ASP A 26 4.10 -2.84 10.20
CA ASP A 26 4.80 -1.78 9.47
C ASP A 26 4.49 -1.95 7.98
N ILE A 27 3.74 -1.01 7.41
CA ILE A 27 3.27 -1.08 6.03
C ILE A 27 3.85 0.10 5.24
N ILE A 28 4.63 -0.23 4.21
CA ILE A 28 5.12 0.71 3.22
C ILE A 28 4.55 0.32 1.86
N LEU A 29 3.72 1.20 1.30
CA LEU A 29 3.18 1.11 -0.05
C LEU A 29 4.01 1.99 -0.97
N VAL A 30 4.63 1.40 -2.00
CA VAL A 30 5.42 2.14 -2.99
C VAL A 30 4.87 1.83 -4.38
N ALA A 31 4.57 2.88 -5.16
CA ALA A 31 4.08 2.74 -6.53
C ALA A 31 4.65 3.86 -7.40
N GLY A 32 4.98 3.56 -8.66
CA GLY A 32 5.40 4.57 -9.62
C GLY A 32 4.27 5.50 -10.00
N ARG A 33 4.58 6.79 -10.11
CA ARG A 33 3.62 7.82 -10.48
C ARG A 33 2.96 7.55 -11.84
N ASP A 34 3.72 6.97 -12.77
CA ASP A 34 3.25 6.68 -14.13
C ASP A 34 2.78 5.23 -14.30
N ASP A 35 2.70 4.46 -13.20
CA ASP A 35 2.15 3.10 -13.22
C ASP A 35 0.64 3.13 -13.50
N PRO A 36 0.11 2.27 -14.37
CA PRO A 36 -1.33 2.19 -14.63
C PRO A 36 -2.20 1.97 -13.37
N ASN A 37 -1.61 1.39 -12.31
CA ASN A 37 -2.30 1.07 -11.06
C ASN A 37 -2.11 2.13 -9.96
N ILE A 38 -1.52 3.29 -10.26
CA ILE A 38 -1.25 4.31 -9.23
C ILE A 38 -2.52 4.76 -8.51
N GLU A 39 -3.62 4.97 -9.23
CA GLU A 39 -4.90 5.38 -8.65
C GLU A 39 -5.49 4.33 -7.70
N ASN A 40 -5.30 3.05 -8.03
CA ASN A 40 -5.74 1.96 -7.18
C ASN A 40 -4.95 1.92 -5.87
N ASN A 41 -3.64 2.21 -5.91
CA ASN A 41 -2.79 2.30 -4.72
C ASN A 41 -3.13 3.55 -3.87
N ARG A 42 -3.39 4.69 -4.51
CA ARG A 42 -3.90 5.90 -3.83
C ARG A 42 -5.22 5.62 -3.12
N ALA A 43 -6.14 4.89 -3.77
CA ALA A 43 -7.42 4.50 -3.18
C ALA A 43 -7.24 3.55 -1.98
N LEU A 44 -6.36 2.57 -2.08
CA LEU A 44 -6.01 1.69 -0.96
C LEU A 44 -5.43 2.47 0.22
N SER A 45 -4.50 3.41 -0.03
CA SER A 45 -3.90 4.25 1.01
C SER A 45 -4.97 5.09 1.74
N ARG A 46 -5.88 5.72 1.00
CA ARG A 46 -7.03 6.43 1.60
C ARG A 46 -7.89 5.51 2.47
N ALA A 47 -8.23 4.33 1.96
CA ALA A 47 -9.04 3.37 2.70
C ALA A 47 -8.37 2.88 4.00
N LEU A 48 -7.04 2.69 4.00
CA LEU A 48 -6.29 2.36 5.22
C LEU A 48 -6.31 3.51 6.23
N TRP A 49 -6.16 4.76 5.78
CA TRP A 49 -6.27 5.93 6.66
C TRP A 49 -7.67 6.09 7.26
N ASP A 50 -8.73 5.90 6.46
CA ASP A 50 -10.12 5.93 6.93
C ASP A 50 -10.40 4.88 8.01
N LYS A 51 -9.63 3.78 8.02
CA LYS A 51 -9.69 2.72 9.04
C LYS A 51 -8.70 2.93 10.19
N GLY A 52 -7.94 4.02 10.20
CA GLY A 52 -6.93 4.31 11.21
C GLY A 52 -5.79 3.28 11.22
N VAL A 53 -5.41 2.77 10.04
CA VAL A 53 -4.25 1.89 9.86
C VAL A 53 -3.05 2.74 9.46
N PRO A 54 -2.06 2.94 10.34
CA PRO A 54 -0.86 3.70 10.01
C PRO A 54 -0.06 2.99 8.91
N HIS A 55 0.37 3.74 7.90
CA HIS A 55 1.20 3.22 6.81
C HIS A 55 1.91 4.39 6.09
N ALA A 56 3.00 4.08 5.40
CA ALA A 56 3.63 5.00 4.46
C ALA A 56 3.12 4.74 3.04
N PHE A 57 2.77 5.79 2.31
CA PHE A 57 2.56 5.73 0.86
C PHE A 57 3.62 6.58 0.16
N ARG A 58 4.36 6.00 -0.78
CA ARG A 58 5.47 6.64 -1.50
C ARG A 58 5.24 6.52 -3.00
N GLU A 59 5.12 7.67 -3.64
CA GLU A 59 5.08 7.73 -5.10
C GLU A 59 6.50 7.82 -5.64
N TRP A 60 6.86 6.87 -6.48
CA TRP A 60 8.16 6.81 -7.12
C TRP A 60 8.14 7.60 -8.43
N ASP A 61 9.14 8.44 -8.65
CA ASP A 61 9.26 9.22 -9.88
C ASP A 61 9.52 8.30 -11.10
N GLY A 62 8.63 8.34 -12.09
CA GLY A 62 8.74 7.62 -13.36
C GLY A 62 7.97 6.30 -13.42
N TRP A 63 8.15 5.60 -14.55
CA TRP A 63 7.58 4.27 -14.80
C TRP A 63 8.21 3.22 -13.88
N SER A 64 7.38 2.42 -13.21
CA SER A 64 7.87 1.46 -12.21
C SER A 64 7.30 0.05 -12.32
N HIS A 65 6.60 -0.30 -13.41
CA HIS A 65 6.00 -1.63 -13.55
C HIS A 65 6.98 -2.67 -14.10
N ASP A 66 8.23 -2.64 -13.61
CA ASP A 66 9.27 -3.59 -14.02
C ASP A 66 10.31 -3.81 -12.90
N TRP A 67 10.95 -4.97 -12.93
CA TRP A 67 11.82 -5.47 -11.87
C TRP A 67 13.01 -4.57 -11.49
N PRO A 68 13.65 -3.77 -12.38
CA PRO A 68 14.78 -2.94 -11.98
C PRO A 68 14.38 -1.85 -10.99
N TYR A 69 13.15 -1.34 -11.10
CA TYR A 69 12.59 -0.35 -10.20
C TYR A 69 12.25 -0.97 -8.85
N TRP A 70 11.61 -2.15 -8.85
CA TRP A 70 11.30 -2.88 -7.63
C TRP A 70 12.56 -3.22 -6.84
N MET A 71 13.65 -3.60 -7.50
CA MET A 71 14.93 -3.85 -6.83
C MET A 71 15.45 -2.60 -6.10
N LYS A 72 15.30 -1.41 -6.69
CA LYS A 72 15.69 -0.13 -6.05
C LYS A 72 14.78 0.18 -4.86
N MET A 73 13.46 0.03 -5.04
CA MET A 73 12.47 0.26 -3.98
C MET A 73 12.72 -0.67 -2.78
N VAL A 74 12.91 -1.97 -3.02
CA VAL A 74 13.20 -2.94 -1.95
C VAL A 74 14.47 -2.54 -1.21
N ARG A 75 15.56 -2.21 -1.91
CA ARG A 75 16.80 -1.76 -1.25
C ARG A 75 16.61 -0.50 -0.41
N GLN A 76 15.74 0.41 -0.85
CA GLN A 76 15.45 1.65 -0.14
C GLN A 76 14.63 1.41 1.14
N TYR A 77 13.63 0.52 1.08
CA TYR A 77 12.58 0.44 2.10
C TYR A 77 12.60 -0.85 2.94
N ILE A 78 13.41 -1.86 2.61
CA ILE A 78 13.43 -3.16 3.32
C ILE A 78 13.89 -3.05 4.78
N GLY A 79 14.60 -1.97 5.14
CA GLY A 79 14.98 -1.69 6.53
C GLY A 79 13.80 -1.35 7.43
N GLY A 80 12.60 -1.15 6.88
CA GLY A 80 11.48 -0.54 7.59
C GLY A 80 11.78 0.90 7.97
N HIS A 81 10.79 1.55 8.58
CA HIS A 81 10.89 2.92 9.12
C HIS A 81 11.19 4.02 8.07
N ASP A 82 10.18 4.86 7.85
CA ASP A 82 10.32 6.27 7.49
C ASP A 82 9.72 7.08 8.64
#